data_AF-A0A323TCL1-F1
#
_entry.id   AF-A0A323TCL1-F1
#
_cell.length_a   1.000
_cell.length_b   1.000
_cell.length_c   1.000
_cell.angle_alpha   90.00
_cell.angle_beta   90.00
_cell.angle_gamma   90.00
#
_symmetry.space_group_name_H-M   'P 1'
#
loop_
_entity.id
_entity.type
_entity.pdbx_description
1 polymer ?
#
loop_
_entity_poly.entity_id
_entity_poly.type
_entity_poly.pdbx_seq_one_letter_code
_entity_poly.pdbx_strand_id
1 'polypeptide(L)'
;MILWFRRLKRFFTDDESKGESESSGDLVEMVDELLRDMDSELADMQGSLNKQIASEKRLKRRIELMQKDSLQREQDAIQFLEMNDDQSARRALLKKEEADRGIEEMVSLYESAQVHKQELLRHIDEHRLDYKRLQKKKSELQSKRNLHPSSSVHEMEIAKDHVLPQNDLEEVRFDKGQSLKSTVDEKLAELKQSLKKRK
;
A
#
# COMPACT_ATOMS: atom_id res chain seq x y z
N MET A 1 1.02 20.77 3.34
CA MET A 1 1.80 20.25 2.20
C MET A 1 2.89 19.36 2.76
N ILE A 2 2.83 18.07 2.45
CA ILE A 2 3.71 17.02 3.02
C ILE A 2 5.17 17.33 2.62
N LEU A 3 6.08 17.34 3.60
CA LEU A 3 7.48 17.75 3.43
C LEU A 3 8.24 16.86 2.44
N TRP A 4 7.85 15.59 2.34
CA TRP A 4 8.39 14.62 1.38
C TRP A 4 8.08 14.99 -0.08
N PHE A 5 6.88 15.51 -0.41
CA PHE A 5 6.54 15.91 -1.80
C PHE A 5 7.48 16.99 -2.35
N ARG A 6 7.98 17.88 -1.48
CA ARG A 6 9.01 18.87 -1.83
C ARG A 6 10.39 18.24 -2.00
N ARG A 7 10.68 17.13 -1.32
CA ARG A 7 11.95 16.39 -1.41
C ARG A 7 11.95 15.48 -2.65
N LEU A 8 10.86 14.77 -2.90
CA LEU A 8 10.58 14.00 -4.11
C LEU A 8 10.61 14.89 -5.35
N LYS A 9 9.87 16.00 -5.34
CA LYS A 9 9.86 16.92 -6.48
C LYS A 9 11.26 17.45 -6.77
N ARG A 10 12.03 17.86 -5.75
CA ARG A 10 13.45 18.22 -5.93
C ARG A 10 14.26 17.08 -6.54
N PHE A 11 14.15 15.86 -5.99
CA PHE A 11 14.85 14.69 -6.55
C PHE A 11 14.54 14.40 -8.02
N PHE A 12 13.29 14.59 -8.47
CA PHE A 12 12.92 14.39 -9.86
C PHE A 12 13.18 15.61 -10.77
N THR A 13 13.24 16.83 -10.22
CA THR A 13 13.46 18.06 -10.99
C THR A 13 14.96 18.37 -11.12
N ASP A 14 15.77 18.02 -10.12
CA ASP A 14 17.21 18.29 -10.10
C ASP A 14 18.01 17.31 -11.00
N ASP A 15 17.47 16.12 -11.27
CA ASP A 15 18.07 15.07 -12.13
C ASP A 15 18.23 15.51 -13.61
N GLU A 16 17.46 16.50 -14.08
CA GLU A 16 17.63 17.05 -15.45
C GLU A 16 18.77 18.09 -15.56
N SER A 17 19.29 18.62 -14.45
CA SER A 17 20.19 19.79 -14.47
C SER A 17 21.63 19.56 -14.00
N LYS A 18 21.93 18.42 -13.35
CA LYS A 18 23.27 18.13 -12.84
C LYS A 18 23.75 16.72 -13.23
N GLY A 19 24.28 16.64 -14.44
CA GLY A 19 25.07 15.51 -14.91
C GLY A 19 26.50 15.43 -14.36
N GLU A 20 26.84 16.10 -13.25
CA GLU A 20 28.22 16.15 -12.76
C GLU A 20 28.32 15.79 -11.27
N SER A 21 28.88 14.59 -11.04
CA SER A 21 29.73 14.18 -9.91
C SER A 21 29.17 14.01 -8.49
N GLU A 22 27.88 13.72 -8.27
CA GLU A 22 27.49 13.14 -6.98
C GLU A 22 27.51 11.61 -7.05
N SER A 23 28.26 11.02 -6.11
CA SER A 23 28.42 9.59 -5.89
C SER A 23 27.08 8.89 -6.06
N SER A 24 26.96 7.97 -7.02
CA SER A 24 25.74 7.17 -7.19
C SER A 24 25.37 6.35 -5.94
N GLY A 25 26.27 6.26 -4.94
CA GLY A 25 25.97 5.73 -3.60
C GLY A 25 24.97 6.60 -2.83
N ASP A 26 25.16 7.92 -2.81
CA ASP A 26 24.37 8.87 -2.01
C ASP A 26 22.93 8.98 -2.55
N LEU A 27 22.75 8.83 -3.87
CA LEU A 27 21.42 8.83 -4.51
C LEU A 27 20.60 7.58 -4.17
N VAL A 28 21.25 6.41 -4.06
CA VAL A 28 20.56 5.18 -3.67
C VAL A 28 20.12 5.26 -2.21
N GLU A 29 20.98 5.78 -1.34
CA GLU A 29 20.66 5.96 0.09
C GLU A 29 19.52 6.97 0.29
N MET A 30 19.52 8.08 -0.44
CA MET A 30 18.42 9.04 -0.39
C MET A 30 17.09 8.45 -0.89
N VAL A 31 17.10 7.61 -1.95
CA VAL A 31 15.87 6.93 -2.39
C VAL A 31 15.38 5.94 -1.32
N ASP A 32 16.27 5.31 -0.57
CA ASP A 32 15.92 4.42 0.54
C ASP A 32 15.29 5.17 1.71
N GLU A 33 15.81 6.35 2.06
CA GLU A 33 15.16 7.24 3.02
C GLU A 33 13.75 7.64 2.55
N LEU A 34 13.61 8.06 1.29
CA LEU A 34 12.31 8.44 0.72
C LEU A 34 11.31 7.28 0.75
N LEU A 35 11.74 6.06 0.41
CA LEU A 35 10.88 4.87 0.48
C LEU A 35 10.44 4.59 1.92
N ARG A 36 11.34 4.75 2.90
CA ARG A 36 11.02 4.54 4.31
C ARG A 36 10.02 5.58 4.84
N ASP A 37 10.22 6.85 4.49
CA ASP A 37 9.30 7.94 4.83
C ASP A 37 7.91 7.67 4.23
N MET A 38 7.85 7.26 2.96
CA MET A 38 6.60 6.88 2.30
C MET A 38 5.90 5.69 2.95
N ASP A 39 6.64 4.67 3.38
CA ASP A 39 6.07 3.52 4.07
C ASP A 39 5.44 3.94 5.41
N SER A 40 6.09 4.85 6.15
CA SER A 40 5.53 5.43 7.37
C SER A 40 4.25 6.21 7.08
N GLU A 41 4.25 7.07 6.07
CA GLU A 41 3.06 7.85 5.68
C GLU A 41 1.91 6.95 5.22
N LEU A 42 2.20 5.90 4.45
CA LEU A 42 1.22 4.90 4.04
C LEU A 42 0.61 4.18 5.24
N ALA A 43 1.40 3.85 6.26
CA ALA A 43 0.89 3.26 7.50
C ALA A 43 -0.03 4.23 8.25
N ASP A 44 0.35 5.52 8.36
CA ASP A 44 -0.45 6.54 9.03
C ASP A 44 -1.78 6.83 8.30
N MET A 45 -1.74 6.89 6.97
CA MET A 45 -2.94 7.03 6.14
C MET A 45 -3.86 5.82 6.29
N GLN A 46 -3.31 4.60 6.30
CA GLN A 46 -4.10 3.38 6.53
C GLN A 46 -4.71 3.36 7.94
N GLY A 47 -3.97 3.80 8.95
CA GLY A 47 -4.49 3.98 10.31
C GLY A 47 -5.65 4.97 10.36
N SER A 48 -5.53 6.08 9.63
CA SER A 48 -6.60 7.10 9.52
C SER A 48 -7.82 6.57 8.76
N LEU A 49 -7.61 5.82 7.67
CA LEU A 49 -8.67 5.13 6.94
C LEU A 49 -9.42 4.14 7.85
N ASN A 50 -8.70 3.36 8.65
CA ASN A 50 -9.31 2.41 9.58
C ASN A 50 -10.17 3.11 10.64
N LYS A 51 -9.70 4.25 11.18
CA LYS A 51 -10.50 5.09 12.09
C LYS A 51 -11.75 5.62 11.40
N GLN A 52 -11.64 6.07 10.15
CA GLN A 52 -12.77 6.55 9.37
C GLN A 52 -13.81 5.45 9.12
N ILE A 53 -13.37 4.24 8.74
CA ILE A 53 -14.25 3.07 8.56
C ILE A 53 -14.95 2.70 9.89
N ALA A 54 -14.24 2.76 11.01
CA ALA A 54 -14.83 2.48 12.31
C ALA A 54 -15.89 3.53 12.70
N SER A 55 -15.63 4.81 12.42
CA SER A 55 -16.59 5.90 12.61
C SER A 55 -17.84 5.71 11.73
N GLU A 56 -17.65 5.42 10.45
CA GLU A 56 -18.71 5.13 9.49
C GLU A 56 -19.61 3.98 9.97
N LYS A 57 -19.01 2.87 10.43
CA LYS A 57 -19.77 1.73 10.97
C LYS A 57 -20.59 2.11 12.20
N ARG A 58 -20.07 2.97 13.07
CA ARG A 58 -20.80 3.45 14.26
C ARG A 58 -21.97 4.35 13.86
N LEU A 59 -21.75 5.28 12.92
CA LEU A 59 -22.80 6.14 12.38
C LEU A 59 -23.92 5.32 11.76
N LYS A 60 -23.58 4.36 10.89
CA LYS A 60 -24.56 3.47 10.24
C LYS A 60 -25.43 2.73 11.27
N ARG A 61 -24.82 2.11 12.28
CA ARG A 61 -25.58 1.43 13.35
C ARG A 61 -26.50 2.38 14.09
N ARG A 62 -26.06 3.62 14.35
CA ARG A 62 -26.87 4.61 15.06
C ARG A 62 -28.06 5.07 14.19
N ILE A 63 -27.87 5.23 12.89
CA ILE A 63 -28.95 5.51 11.92
C ILE A 63 -29.96 4.36 11.93
N GLU A 64 -29.51 3.11 11.82
CA GLU A 64 -30.39 1.93 11.85
C GLU A 64 -31.22 1.85 13.14
N LEU A 65 -30.61 2.17 14.29
CA LEU A 65 -31.32 2.22 15.58
C LEU A 65 -32.36 3.33 15.62
N MET A 66 -32.05 4.53 15.13
CA MET A 66 -33.00 5.64 15.09
C MET A 66 -34.16 5.36 14.12
N GLN A 67 -33.88 4.73 12.97
CA GLN A 67 -34.92 4.30 12.03
C GLN A 67 -35.87 3.29 12.67
N LYS A 68 -35.35 2.37 13.47
CA LYS A 68 -36.19 1.44 14.23
C LYS A 68 -37.06 2.15 15.27
N ASP A 69 -36.53 3.15 15.98
CA ASP A 69 -37.31 3.94 16.94
C ASP A 69 -38.40 4.75 16.22
N SER A 70 -38.09 5.39 15.09
CA SER A 70 -39.07 6.10 14.27
C SER A 70 -40.22 5.18 13.82
N LEU A 71 -39.89 3.98 13.32
CA LEU A 71 -40.90 2.98 12.95
C LEU A 71 -41.75 2.55 14.15
N GLN A 72 -41.15 2.41 15.33
CA GLN A 72 -41.90 2.11 16.55
C GLN A 72 -42.88 3.24 16.90
N ARG A 73 -42.50 4.51 16.75
CA ARG A 73 -43.41 5.65 16.98
C ARG A 73 -44.57 5.67 16.01
N GLU A 74 -44.35 5.26 14.77
CA GLU A 74 -45.42 5.08 13.79
C GLU A 74 -46.39 3.97 14.21
N GLN A 75 -45.88 2.84 14.69
CA GLN A 75 -46.72 1.75 15.21
C GLN A 75 -47.51 2.18 16.45
N ASP A 76 -46.87 2.89 17.38
CA ASP A 76 -47.53 3.43 18.58
C ASP A 76 -48.69 4.37 18.16
N ALA A 77 -48.47 5.23 17.15
CA ALA A 77 -49.50 6.13 16.63
C ALA A 77 -50.70 5.36 16.05
N ILE A 78 -50.44 4.30 15.28
CA ILE A 78 -51.50 3.43 14.73
C ILE A 78 -52.33 2.80 15.85
N GLN A 79 -51.68 2.26 16.88
CA GLN A 79 -52.38 1.65 18.03
C GLN A 79 -53.25 2.67 18.78
N PHE A 80 -52.77 3.90 18.99
CA PHE A 80 -53.57 4.94 19.62
C PHE A 80 -54.79 5.34 18.77
N LEU A 81 -54.65 5.38 17.45
CA LEU A 81 -55.78 5.63 16.55
C LEU A 81 -56.84 4.52 16.62
N GLU A 82 -56.42 3.25 16.71
CA GLU A 82 -57.35 2.12 16.91
C GLU A 82 -58.12 2.21 18.22
N MET A 83 -57.52 2.84 19.24
CA MET A 83 -58.15 3.10 20.54
C MET A 83 -58.98 4.40 20.57
N ASN A 84 -59.11 5.11 19.45
CA ASN A 84 -59.70 6.46 19.35
C ASN A 84 -59.03 7.51 20.26
N ASP A 85 -57.73 7.35 20.55
CA ASP A 85 -56.93 8.32 21.28
C ASP A 85 -56.10 9.18 20.31
N ASP A 86 -56.78 10.14 19.68
CA ASP A 86 -56.17 11.07 18.72
C ASP A 86 -55.06 11.94 19.33
N GLN A 87 -55.13 12.24 20.63
CA GLN A 87 -54.15 13.07 21.32
C GLN A 87 -52.81 12.33 21.45
N SER A 88 -52.84 11.07 21.87
CA SER A 88 -51.64 10.24 21.97
C SER A 88 -51.07 9.88 20.60
N ALA A 89 -51.93 9.62 19.61
CA ALA A 89 -51.50 9.39 18.22
C ALA A 89 -50.72 10.58 17.66
N ARG A 90 -51.23 11.81 17.82
CA ARG A 90 -50.54 13.03 17.38
C ARG A 90 -49.19 13.21 18.06
N ARG A 91 -49.10 12.94 19.37
CA ARG A 91 -47.84 13.03 20.12
C ARG A 91 -46.82 11.99 19.64
N ALA A 92 -47.26 10.79 19.31
CA ALA A 92 -46.38 9.74 18.77
C ALA A 92 -45.83 10.15 17.39
N LEU A 93 -46.68 10.71 16.51
CA LEU A 93 -46.27 11.22 15.20
C LEU A 93 -45.29 12.41 15.29
N LEU A 94 -45.49 13.33 16.23
CA LEU A 94 -44.54 14.43 16.45
C LEU A 94 -43.15 13.92 16.86
N LYS A 95 -43.09 12.91 17.74
CA LYS A 95 -41.82 12.26 18.11
C LYS A 95 -41.18 11.53 16.93
N LYS A 96 -41.99 10.90 16.07
CA LYS A 96 -41.52 10.30 14.82
C LYS A 96 -40.85 11.34 13.94
N GLU A 97 -41.51 12.48 13.71
CA GLU A 97 -40.98 13.58 12.90
C GLU A 97 -39.66 14.15 13.47
N GLU A 98 -39.56 14.28 14.79
CA GLU A 98 -38.30 14.64 15.45
C GLU A 98 -37.19 13.59 15.21
N ALA A 99 -37.52 12.31 15.31
CA ALA A 99 -36.58 11.24 15.03
C ALA A 99 -36.14 11.21 13.55
N ASP A 100 -37.08 11.41 12.63
CA ASP A 100 -36.84 11.44 11.18
C ASP A 100 -35.90 12.58 10.78
N ARG A 101 -36.10 13.79 11.33
CA ARG A 101 -35.17 14.92 11.14
C ARG A 101 -33.76 14.59 11.65
N GLY A 102 -33.66 13.97 12.83
CA GLY A 102 -32.36 13.53 13.35
C GLY A 102 -31.70 12.44 12.50
N ILE A 103 -32.49 11.56 11.87
CA ILE A 103 -32.00 10.56 10.92
C ILE A 103 -31.44 11.26 9.68
N GLU A 104 -32.15 12.22 9.10
CA GLU A 104 -31.71 12.97 7.91
C GLU A 104 -30.35 13.65 8.14
N GLU A 105 -30.18 14.33 9.28
CA GLU A 105 -28.91 14.96 9.66
C GLU A 105 -27.78 13.92 9.75
N MET A 106 -28.04 12.77 10.37
CA MET A 106 -27.04 11.72 10.50
C MET A 106 -26.71 11.02 9.18
N VAL A 107 -27.68 10.87 8.28
CA VAL A 107 -27.46 10.35 6.93
C VAL A 107 -26.54 11.30 6.15
N SER A 108 -26.79 12.61 6.21
CA SER A 108 -25.90 13.62 5.59
C SER A 108 -24.47 13.53 6.12
N LEU A 109 -24.30 13.39 7.45
CA LEU A 109 -22.97 13.17 8.05
C LEU A 109 -22.32 11.87 7.58
N TYR A 110 -23.10 10.79 7.43
CA TYR A 110 -22.63 9.50 6.93
C TYR A 110 -22.15 9.60 5.47
N GLU A 111 -22.91 10.29 4.61
CA GLU A 111 -22.54 10.52 3.21
C GLU A 111 -21.24 11.33 3.10
N SER A 112 -21.11 12.43 3.87
CA SER A 112 -19.86 13.18 3.95
C SER A 112 -18.68 12.31 4.41
N ALA A 113 -18.89 11.47 5.42
CA ALA A 113 -17.89 10.53 5.89
C ALA A 113 -17.48 9.50 4.82
N GLN A 114 -18.41 9.08 3.96
CA GLN A 114 -18.10 8.21 2.82
C GLN A 114 -17.25 8.91 1.76
N VAL A 115 -17.55 10.17 1.45
CA VAL A 115 -16.74 10.97 0.53
C VAL A 115 -15.30 11.11 1.04
N HIS A 116 -15.12 11.46 2.31
CA HIS A 116 -13.78 11.56 2.91
C HIS A 116 -13.02 10.23 2.88
N LYS A 117 -13.72 9.10 3.10
CA LYS A 117 -13.12 7.76 2.99
C LYS A 117 -12.65 7.48 1.57
N GLN A 118 -13.45 7.82 0.55
CA GLN A 118 -13.08 7.63 -0.85
C GLN A 118 -11.87 8.48 -1.23
N GLU A 119 -11.81 9.72 -0.75
CA GLU A 119 -10.66 10.60 -0.96
C GLU A 119 -9.38 10.05 -0.31
N LEU A 120 -9.45 9.55 0.92
CA LEU A 120 -8.33 8.89 1.59
C LEU A 120 -7.86 7.65 0.82
N LEU A 121 -8.77 6.83 0.29
CA LEU A 121 -8.41 5.68 -0.54
C LEU A 121 -7.68 6.11 -1.81
N ARG A 122 -8.18 7.15 -2.49
CA ARG A 122 -7.54 7.71 -3.67
C ARG A 122 -6.12 8.17 -3.37
N HIS A 123 -5.92 8.88 -2.26
CA HIS A 123 -4.59 9.30 -1.82
C HIS A 123 -3.68 8.12 -1.51
N ILE A 124 -4.17 7.11 -0.79
CA ILE A 124 -3.38 5.90 -0.51
C ILE A 124 -2.92 5.23 -1.81
N ASP A 125 -3.80 5.14 -2.81
CA ASP A 125 -3.45 4.54 -4.10
C ASP A 125 -2.45 5.38 -4.90
N GLU A 126 -2.56 6.71 -4.89
CA GLU A 126 -1.55 7.62 -5.44
C GLU A 126 -0.18 7.41 -4.79
N HIS A 127 -0.13 7.38 -3.45
CA HIS A 127 1.10 7.14 -2.70
C HIS A 127 1.69 5.75 -2.99
N ARG A 128 0.85 4.71 -3.17
CA ARG A 128 1.33 3.37 -3.58
C ARG A 128 1.91 3.37 -4.99
N LEU A 129 1.36 4.15 -5.92
CA LEU A 129 1.92 4.29 -7.26
C LEU A 129 3.28 4.99 -7.23
N ASP A 130 3.41 6.06 -6.45
CA ASP A 130 4.67 6.79 -6.31
C ASP A 130 5.74 5.94 -5.60
N TYR A 131 5.35 5.12 -4.62
CA TYR A 131 6.22 4.16 -3.97
C TYR A 131 6.80 3.15 -4.99
N LYS A 132 5.96 2.60 -5.86
CA LYS A 132 6.40 1.70 -6.94
C LYS A 132 7.35 2.40 -7.93
N ARG A 133 7.11 3.68 -8.24
CA ARG A 133 8.00 4.46 -9.11
C ARG A 133 9.37 4.65 -8.46
N LEU A 134 9.43 4.96 -7.17
CA LEU A 134 10.69 5.08 -6.42
C LEU A 134 11.44 3.74 -6.36
N GLN A 135 10.75 2.62 -6.13
CA GLN A 135 11.37 1.30 -6.17
C GLN A 135 12.02 1.02 -7.53
N LYS A 136 11.32 1.33 -8.62
CA LYS A 136 11.88 1.17 -9.97
C LYS A 136 13.13 2.05 -10.15
N LYS A 137 13.07 3.32 -9.73
CA LYS A 137 14.20 4.25 -9.81
C LYS A 137 15.40 3.80 -8.96
N LYS A 138 15.15 3.24 -7.76
CA LYS A 138 16.18 2.58 -6.95
C LYS A 138 16.87 1.46 -7.73
N SER A 139 16.10 0.56 -8.34
CA SER A 139 16.66 -0.54 -9.15
C SER A 139 17.49 -0.02 -10.31
N GLU A 140 17.02 1.01 -11.02
CA GLU A 140 17.76 1.65 -12.11
C GLU A 140 19.10 2.25 -11.63
N LEU A 141 19.11 2.95 -10.50
CA LEU A 141 20.33 3.52 -9.90
C LEU A 141 21.30 2.44 -9.44
N GLN A 142 20.79 1.37 -8.82
CA GLN A 142 21.60 0.23 -8.40
C GLN A 142 22.20 -0.50 -9.60
N SER A 143 21.44 -0.69 -10.68
CA SER A 143 21.96 -1.25 -11.93
C SER A 143 23.05 -0.37 -12.54
N LYS A 144 22.87 0.96 -12.60
CA LYS A 144 23.92 1.87 -13.08
C LYS A 144 25.19 1.78 -12.24
N ARG A 145 25.08 1.71 -10.92
CA ARG A 145 26.22 1.49 -10.01
C ARG A 145 26.92 0.15 -10.27
N ASN A 146 26.14 -0.92 -10.50
CA ASN A 146 26.64 -2.27 -10.77
C ASN A 146 27.11 -2.49 -12.21
N LEU A 147 26.81 -1.59 -13.17
CA LEU A 147 27.42 -1.54 -14.50
C LEU A 147 28.72 -0.71 -14.53
N HIS A 148 28.96 0.11 -13.51
CA HIS A 148 30.23 0.77 -13.23
C HIS A 148 31.08 0.11 -12.11
N PRO A 149 31.17 -1.24 -11.96
CA PRO A 149 32.15 -1.82 -11.07
C PRO A 149 33.49 -1.81 -11.80
N SER A 150 34.39 -0.92 -11.38
CA SER A 150 35.82 -0.92 -11.74
C SER A 150 36.18 -0.69 -13.21
N SER A 151 36.38 0.57 -13.59
CA SER A 151 37.39 0.94 -14.59
C SER A 151 38.77 1.17 -13.92
N SER A 152 39.03 0.50 -12.80
CA SER A 152 40.25 0.65 -12.00
C SER A 152 40.95 -0.68 -11.74
N VAL A 153 40.80 -1.66 -12.64
CA VAL A 153 41.69 -2.83 -12.74
C VAL A 153 42.16 -2.99 -14.21
N HIS A 154 42.43 -1.87 -14.87
CA HIS A 154 43.11 -1.86 -16.16
C HIS A 154 44.36 -0.99 -16.06
N GLU A 155 45.29 -1.35 -15.17
CA GLU A 155 46.71 -1.01 -15.33
C GLU A 155 47.60 -1.82 -14.36
N MET A 156 48.73 -2.31 -14.92
CA MET A 156 49.82 -3.13 -14.36
C MET A 156 49.51 -4.63 -14.16
N GLU A 157 50.10 -5.56 -14.91
CA GLU A 157 51.55 -5.78 -15.08
C GLU A 157 51.97 -6.29 -16.48
N ILE A 158 52.72 -5.44 -17.18
CA ILE A 158 54.00 -5.65 -17.89
C ILE A 158 54.31 -7.04 -18.47
N ALA A 159 54.44 -7.06 -19.80
CA ALA A 159 55.28 -8.02 -20.54
C ALA A 159 56.79 -7.69 -20.37
N LYS A 160 57.60 -8.66 -19.93
CA LYS A 160 58.85 -9.14 -20.61
C LYS A 160 59.67 -10.11 -19.74
N ASP A 161 59.93 -11.28 -20.32
CA ASP A 161 61.11 -12.17 -20.25
C ASP A 161 61.64 -12.71 -18.89
N HIS A 162 61.35 -13.98 -18.57
CA HIS A 162 62.39 -15.03 -18.44
C HIS A 162 61.83 -16.46 -18.21
N VAL A 163 62.13 -17.35 -19.17
CA VAL A 163 62.64 -18.74 -19.02
C VAL A 163 61.88 -19.77 -18.16
N LEU A 164 61.30 -20.76 -18.85
CA LEU A 164 60.94 -22.11 -18.40
C LEU A 164 62.19 -22.95 -18.04
N PRO A 165 62.09 -23.97 -17.16
CA PRO A 165 61.77 -25.32 -17.66
C PRO A 165 60.84 -26.18 -16.79
N GLN A 166 60.41 -27.25 -17.44
CA GLN A 166 59.36 -28.23 -17.13
C GLN A 166 59.72 -29.23 -16.02
N ASN A 167 58.66 -29.89 -15.52
CA ASN A 167 58.52 -31.29 -15.03
C ASN A 167 57.50 -31.29 -13.85
N ASP A 168 56.61 -32.23 -13.63
CA ASP A 168 56.19 -33.46 -14.30
C ASP A 168 54.72 -33.72 -13.94
N LEU A 169 54.11 -34.62 -14.69
CA LEU A 169 52.75 -35.15 -14.60
C LEU A 169 52.29 -35.52 -13.18
N GLU A 170 51.02 -35.22 -12.86
CA GLU A 170 50.12 -36.22 -12.27
C GLU A 170 48.62 -35.85 -12.46
N GLU A 171 47.91 -36.74 -13.13
CA GLU A 171 46.45 -36.84 -13.23
C GLU A 171 45.86 -37.35 -11.90
N VAL A 172 44.85 -36.68 -11.33
CA VAL A 172 43.74 -37.34 -10.62
C VAL A 172 42.43 -36.56 -10.82
N ARG A 173 41.34 -37.32 -10.87
CA ARG A 173 40.00 -37.11 -11.41
C ARG A 173 38.98 -36.50 -10.43
N PHE A 174 37.89 -35.96 -11.03
CA PHE A 174 36.47 -35.85 -10.56
C PHE A 174 36.20 -35.03 -9.28
N ASP A 175 35.16 -34.19 -9.16
CA ASP A 175 33.74 -34.46 -9.46
C ASP A 175 32.92 -33.17 -9.74
N LYS A 176 31.84 -33.31 -10.52
CA LYS A 176 30.89 -32.26 -10.92
C LYS A 176 29.76 -32.16 -9.88
N GLY A 177 29.48 -30.96 -9.39
CA GLY A 177 28.30 -30.68 -8.56
C GLY A 177 27.46 -29.53 -9.13
N GLN A 178 26.56 -29.85 -10.05
CA GLN A 178 25.56 -28.93 -10.61
C GLN A 178 24.37 -28.72 -9.65
N SER A 179 24.01 -27.45 -9.46
CA SER A 179 22.65 -26.89 -9.43
C SER A 179 21.50 -27.72 -8.81
N LEU A 180 21.25 -27.52 -7.51
CA LEU A 180 20.01 -27.88 -6.83
C LEU A 180 18.97 -26.74 -6.93
N LYS A 181 18.46 -26.48 -8.15
CA LYS A 181 17.29 -25.60 -8.36
C LYS A 181 16.09 -26.27 -9.03
N SER A 182 16.14 -27.55 -9.39
CA SER A 182 15.03 -28.20 -10.10
C SER A 182 14.03 -28.97 -9.21
N THR A 183 14.36 -29.30 -7.97
CA THR A 183 13.51 -30.22 -7.16
C THR A 183 12.40 -29.52 -6.36
N VAL A 184 12.41 -28.19 -6.27
CA VAL A 184 11.38 -27.41 -5.55
C VAL A 184 10.27 -26.96 -6.49
N ASP A 185 10.61 -26.64 -7.74
CA ASP A 185 9.64 -26.19 -8.74
C ASP A 185 8.75 -27.34 -9.25
N GLU A 186 9.27 -28.57 -9.34
CA GLU A 186 8.46 -29.75 -9.66
C GLU A 186 7.42 -30.08 -8.57
N LYS A 187 7.80 -29.97 -7.28
CA LYS A 187 6.88 -30.24 -6.17
C LYS A 187 5.79 -29.19 -6.02
N LEU A 188 6.03 -27.95 -6.46
CA LEU A 188 5.03 -26.88 -6.42
C LEU A 188 3.98 -27.02 -7.53
N ALA A 189 4.32 -27.65 -8.65
CA ALA A 189 3.41 -27.89 -9.77
C ALA A 189 2.41 -29.02 -9.48
N GLU A 190 2.84 -30.10 -8.83
CA GLU A 190 1.97 -31.23 -8.45
C GLU A 190 0.92 -30.83 -7.40
N LEU A 191 1.29 -30.00 -6.43
CA LEU A 191 0.38 -29.50 -5.40
C LEU A 191 -0.77 -28.66 -5.98
N LYS A 192 -0.49 -27.84 -7.01
CA LYS A 192 -1.51 -27.02 -7.68
C LYS A 192 -2.49 -27.86 -8.52
N GLN A 193 -2.06 -28.99 -9.08
CA GLN A 193 -2.96 -29.88 -9.82
C GLN A 193 -3.90 -30.67 -8.89
N SER A 194 -3.46 -31.03 -7.69
CA SER A 194 -4.29 -31.77 -6.72
C SER A 194 -5.46 -30.95 -6.13
N LEU A 195 -5.33 -29.62 -6.08
CA LEU A 195 -6.37 -28.72 -5.53
C LEU A 195 -7.49 -28.40 -6.54
N LYS A 196 -7.25 -28.58 -7.84
CA LYS A 196 -8.24 -28.26 -8.89
C LYS A 196 -9.28 -29.38 -9.12
N LYS A 197 -9.07 -30.58 -8.55
CA LYS A 197 -10.00 -31.73 -8.64
C LYS A 197 -10.93 -31.89 -7.42
N ARG A 198 -10.93 -30.91 -6.50
CA ARG A 198 -11.73 -30.95 -5.25
C ARG A 198 -12.79 -29.84 -5.14
N LYS A 199 -13.18 -29.22 -6.26
CA LYS A 199 -14.35 -28.36 -6.37
C LYS A 199 -15.18 -28.77 -7.57
#